data_AF-A0A1Q8BD90-F1
#
_entry.id   AF-A0A1Q8BD90-F1
#
_cell.length_a   1.000
_cell.length_b   1.000
_cell.length_c   1.000
_cell.angle_alpha   90.00
_cell.angle_beta   90.00
_cell.angle_gamma   90.00
#
_symmetry.space_group_name_H-M   'P 1'
#
loop_
_entity.id
_entity.type
_entity.pdbx_description
1 polymer ?
#
loop_
_entity_poly.entity_id
_entity_poly.type
_entity_poly.pdbx_seq_one_letter_code
_entity_poly.pdbx_strand_id
1 'polypeptide(L)'
;MQQGLLFEPEVMARTELQDAIARLDFHSALRRLEEFHRFWPEAKLIWEPELVRAGSKLAAKPMDLDSGYGAWQKLEARLNTLDVSRSWTASLRRNFFSRLLASNRKLFEELRTAAGRSLGDFYLLAEQPRNARRRYENEIRQIGDGWKVRLQLGNCDFRLGHGPVAHSNYHWSFLLGLPEDRWALIEDPRFLARLRSADEAEWAFPELCAAGELPPARFSSRGEFDGFKRKFGAAFIESPSSRRFCLYWIVSENKPFCSDGELIDARKQLKALHPRLHVQYMQRLAQVS
;
A
#
# COMPACT_ATOMS: atom_id res chain seq x y z
N MET A 1 -36.03 4.80 21.85
CA MET A 1 -35.58 4.53 20.47
C MET A 1 -36.23 5.55 19.56
N GLN A 2 -35.44 6.51 19.05
CA GLN A 2 -35.89 7.58 18.15
C GLN A 2 -35.94 7.07 16.70
N GLN A 3 -36.99 6.35 16.33
CA GLN A 3 -37.23 5.99 14.91
C GLN A 3 -37.95 7.11 14.12
N GLY A 4 -38.42 8.16 14.79
CA GLY A 4 -39.15 9.28 14.19
C GLY A 4 -38.30 10.36 13.49
N LEU A 5 -36.98 10.43 13.77
CA LEU A 5 -36.08 11.42 13.15
C LEU A 5 -35.69 11.08 11.69
N LEU A 6 -35.93 9.84 11.24
CA LEU A 6 -35.63 9.40 9.87
C LEU A 6 -36.64 9.90 8.83
N PHE A 7 -37.74 10.52 9.26
CA PHE A 7 -38.79 11.05 8.39
C PHE A 7 -38.92 12.57 8.45
N GLU A 8 -37.97 13.26 9.09
CA GLU A 8 -37.93 14.72 9.01
C GLU A 8 -37.51 15.12 7.58
N PRO A 9 -38.34 15.90 6.86
CA PRO A 9 -38.07 16.25 5.47
C PRO A 9 -36.70 16.93 5.25
N GLU A 10 -36.23 17.70 6.24
CA GLU A 10 -34.90 18.32 6.21
C GLU A 10 -33.77 17.28 6.24
N VAL A 11 -33.87 16.29 7.14
CA VAL A 11 -32.88 15.21 7.28
C VAL A 11 -32.82 14.36 6.01
N MET A 12 -33.99 14.08 5.40
CA MET A 12 -34.07 13.39 4.12
C MET A 12 -33.40 14.20 3.01
N ALA A 13 -33.75 15.47 2.84
CA ALA A 13 -33.16 16.32 1.80
C ALA A 13 -31.63 16.47 1.94
N ARG A 14 -31.14 16.60 3.19
CA ARG A 14 -29.71 16.61 3.48
C ARG A 14 -29.04 15.28 3.11
N THR A 15 -29.67 14.15 3.43
CA THR A 15 -29.15 12.82 3.10
C THR A 15 -29.06 12.64 1.59
N GLU A 16 -30.09 13.06 0.85
CA GLU A 16 -30.09 12.96 -0.61
C GLU A 16 -29.04 13.86 -1.28
N LEU A 17 -28.78 15.06 -0.73
CA LEU A 17 -27.66 15.90 -1.12
C LEU A 17 -26.32 15.20 -0.89
N GLN A 18 -26.13 14.64 0.30
CA GLN A 18 -24.91 13.90 0.65
C GLN A 18 -24.72 12.67 -0.25
N ASP A 19 -25.78 11.94 -0.58
CA ASP A 19 -25.73 10.81 -1.52
C ASP A 19 -25.31 11.24 -2.93
N ALA A 20 -25.83 12.37 -3.43
CA ALA A 20 -25.42 12.91 -4.73
C ALA A 20 -23.94 13.29 -4.74
N ILE A 21 -23.45 13.94 -3.67
CA ILE A 21 -22.04 14.28 -3.52
C ILE A 21 -21.18 13.00 -3.40
N ALA A 22 -21.61 12.01 -2.61
CA ALA A 22 -20.90 10.74 -2.45
C ALA A 22 -20.74 10.03 -3.80
N ARG A 23 -21.79 10.06 -4.63
CA ARG A 23 -21.75 9.55 -6.01
C ARG A 23 -20.97 10.44 -6.97
N LEU A 24 -20.45 11.59 -6.54
CA LEU A 24 -19.78 12.59 -7.38
C LEU A 24 -20.66 13.08 -8.54
N ASP A 25 -21.97 13.09 -8.34
CA ASP A 25 -22.94 13.70 -9.25
C ASP A 25 -23.17 15.15 -8.83
N PHE A 26 -22.19 16.00 -9.15
CA PHE A 26 -22.20 17.40 -8.72
C PHE A 26 -23.29 18.24 -9.40
N HIS A 27 -23.82 17.80 -10.55
CA HIS A 27 -24.98 18.45 -11.15
C HIS A 27 -26.24 18.18 -10.32
N SER A 28 -26.48 16.93 -9.95
CA SER A 28 -27.58 16.58 -9.04
C SER A 28 -27.40 17.21 -7.67
N ALA A 29 -26.18 17.20 -7.12
CA ALA A 29 -25.88 17.80 -5.83
C ALA A 29 -26.11 19.32 -5.81
N LEU A 30 -25.80 20.03 -6.91
CA LEU A 30 -26.08 21.47 -7.02
C LEU A 30 -27.58 21.77 -6.96
N ARG A 31 -28.39 21.05 -7.74
CA ARG A 31 -29.86 21.21 -7.70
C ARG A 31 -30.43 20.95 -6.31
N ARG A 32 -29.97 19.87 -5.66
CA ARG A 32 -30.39 19.51 -4.30
C ARG A 32 -29.97 20.53 -3.24
N LEU A 33 -28.80 21.13 -3.41
CA LEU A 33 -28.32 22.21 -2.54
C LEU A 33 -29.19 23.47 -2.69
N GLU A 34 -29.56 23.84 -3.92
CA GLU A 34 -30.45 24.96 -4.20
C GLU A 34 -31.86 24.73 -3.61
N GLU A 35 -32.41 23.52 -3.77
CA GLU A 35 -33.68 23.12 -3.16
C GLU A 35 -33.61 23.16 -1.63
N PHE A 36 -32.53 22.63 -1.03
CA PHE A 36 -32.35 22.63 0.41
C PHE A 36 -32.37 24.05 0.99
N HIS A 37 -31.60 24.98 0.41
CA HIS A 37 -31.59 26.38 0.87
C HIS A 37 -32.94 27.09 0.66
N ARG A 38 -33.74 26.67 -0.33
CA ARG A 38 -35.06 27.26 -0.58
C ARG A 38 -36.07 26.87 0.50
N PHE A 39 -36.07 25.61 0.94
CA PHE A 39 -37.03 25.10 1.91
C PHE A 39 -36.57 25.27 3.37
N TRP A 40 -35.25 25.27 3.61
CA TRP A 40 -34.65 25.43 4.94
C TRP A 40 -33.51 26.47 4.92
N PRO A 41 -33.80 27.77 4.72
CA PRO A 41 -32.76 28.81 4.62
C PRO A 41 -31.95 28.98 5.91
N GLU A 42 -32.53 28.68 7.07
CA GLU A 42 -31.89 28.78 8.37
C GLU A 42 -31.10 27.52 8.77
N ALA A 43 -31.27 26.41 8.03
CA ALA A 43 -30.59 25.16 8.31
C ALA A 43 -29.12 25.23 7.92
N LYS A 44 -28.24 24.87 8.87
CA LYS A 44 -26.80 24.92 8.67
C LYS A 44 -26.27 23.64 8.04
N LEU A 45 -25.95 23.71 6.75
CA LEU A 45 -25.02 22.78 6.11
C LEU A 45 -23.58 23.12 6.51
N ILE A 46 -22.71 22.12 6.59
CA ILE A 46 -21.37 22.25 7.17
C ILE A 46 -20.34 22.38 6.05
N TRP A 47 -20.15 21.31 5.30
CA TRP A 47 -19.16 21.20 4.23
C TRP A 47 -19.81 20.98 2.86
N GLU A 48 -21.08 20.58 2.84
CA GLU A 48 -21.84 20.22 1.64
C GLU A 48 -21.83 21.34 0.58
N PRO A 49 -22.12 22.62 0.90
CA PRO A 49 -22.20 23.68 -0.12
C PRO A 49 -20.86 23.94 -0.79
N GLU A 50 -19.79 23.88 -0.01
CA GLU A 50 -18.46 24.13 -0.50
C GLU A 50 -17.94 22.98 -1.36
N LEU A 51 -18.25 21.75 -0.96
CA LEU A 51 -17.84 20.57 -1.70
C LEU A 51 -18.56 20.48 -3.05
N VAL A 52 -19.85 20.85 -3.12
CA VAL A 52 -20.57 20.99 -4.39
C VAL A 52 -19.90 22.03 -5.29
N ARG A 53 -19.54 23.21 -4.75
CA ARG A 53 -18.86 24.25 -5.51
C ARG A 53 -17.50 23.79 -6.06
N ALA A 54 -16.70 23.13 -5.23
CA ALA A 54 -15.39 22.61 -5.64
C ALA A 54 -15.54 21.48 -6.67
N GLY A 55 -16.44 20.54 -6.43
CA GLY A 55 -16.69 19.39 -7.29
C GLY A 55 -17.28 19.75 -8.66
N SER A 56 -18.18 20.72 -8.74
CA SER A 56 -18.72 21.22 -10.01
C SER A 56 -17.64 21.79 -10.93
N LYS A 57 -16.61 22.43 -10.36
CA LYS A 57 -15.45 22.90 -11.14
C LYS A 57 -14.60 21.75 -11.68
N LEU A 58 -14.52 20.64 -10.93
CA LEU A 58 -13.77 19.44 -11.31
C LEU A 58 -14.50 18.61 -12.38
N ALA A 59 -15.82 18.48 -12.27
CA ALA A 59 -16.64 17.70 -13.21
C ALA A 59 -16.74 18.32 -14.61
N ALA A 60 -16.43 19.61 -14.75
CA ALA A 60 -16.57 20.34 -16.01
C ALA A 60 -15.55 19.94 -17.10
N LYS A 61 -14.49 19.20 -16.76
CA LYS A 61 -13.42 18.85 -17.71
C LYS A 61 -13.09 17.36 -17.66
N PRO A 62 -12.95 16.68 -18.81
CA PRO A 62 -12.31 15.38 -18.87
C PRO A 62 -10.90 15.46 -18.27
N MET A 63 -10.55 14.49 -17.43
CA MET A 63 -9.23 14.42 -16.78
C MET A 63 -8.54 13.10 -17.12
N ASP A 64 -7.27 13.19 -17.50
CA ASP A 64 -6.35 12.06 -17.47
C ASP A 64 -6.03 11.65 -16.02
N LEU A 65 -5.29 10.55 -15.85
CA LEU A 65 -4.95 10.00 -14.54
C LEU A 65 -4.10 10.96 -13.69
N ASP A 66 -3.10 11.61 -14.28
CA ASP A 66 -2.18 12.50 -13.54
C ASP A 66 -2.86 13.81 -13.14
N SER A 67 -3.63 14.40 -14.06
CA SER A 67 -4.47 15.56 -13.80
C SER A 67 -5.52 15.26 -12.74
N GLY A 68 -6.17 14.09 -12.82
CA GLY A 68 -7.14 13.63 -11.84
C GLY A 68 -6.52 13.39 -10.46
N TYR A 69 -5.32 12.82 -10.39
CA TYR A 69 -4.58 12.67 -9.14
C TYR A 69 -4.28 14.04 -8.49
N GLY A 70 -3.78 15.01 -9.27
CA GLY A 70 -3.52 16.36 -8.76
C GLY A 70 -4.80 17.09 -8.32
N ALA A 71 -5.91 16.87 -9.02
CA ALA A 71 -7.22 17.38 -8.62
C ALA A 71 -7.69 16.77 -7.29
N TRP A 72 -7.54 15.45 -7.11
CA TRP A 72 -7.85 14.78 -5.85
C TRP A 72 -7.02 15.33 -4.69
N GLN A 73 -5.70 15.53 -4.87
CA GLN A 73 -4.85 16.07 -3.80
C GLN A 73 -5.33 17.45 -3.31
N LYS A 74 -5.76 18.32 -4.23
CA LYS A 74 -6.35 19.63 -3.88
C LYS A 74 -7.68 19.47 -3.15
N LEU A 75 -8.51 18.53 -3.59
CA LEU A 75 -9.79 18.24 -2.95
C LEU A 75 -9.60 17.67 -1.54
N GLU A 76 -8.70 16.70 -1.36
CA GLU A 76 -8.38 16.07 -0.09
C GLU A 76 -7.84 17.07 0.92
N ALA A 77 -6.93 17.96 0.49
CA ALA A 77 -6.47 19.07 1.33
C ALA A 77 -7.65 19.96 1.79
N ARG A 78 -8.62 20.21 0.90
CA ARG A 78 -9.80 21.00 1.26
C ARG A 78 -10.75 20.27 2.20
N LEU A 79 -11.01 18.98 1.97
CA LEU A 79 -11.82 18.14 2.85
C LEU A 79 -11.25 18.12 4.27
N ASN A 80 -9.92 18.07 4.40
CA ASN A 80 -9.24 18.15 5.69
C ASN A 80 -9.46 19.52 6.37
N THR A 81 -9.46 20.63 5.62
CA THR A 81 -9.76 21.96 6.20
C THR A 81 -11.22 22.16 6.58
N LEU A 82 -12.13 21.33 6.05
CA LEU A 82 -13.55 21.38 6.31
C LEU A 82 -14.00 20.37 7.39
N ASP A 83 -13.03 19.73 8.07
CA ASP A 83 -13.27 18.69 9.07
C ASP A 83 -14.21 17.58 8.60
N VAL A 84 -14.17 17.25 7.30
CA VAL A 84 -14.96 16.15 6.74
C VAL A 84 -14.42 14.83 7.30
N SER A 85 -15.31 14.00 7.83
CA SER A 85 -14.92 12.75 8.46
C SER A 85 -14.11 11.84 7.52
N ARG A 86 -13.14 11.13 8.09
CA ARG A 86 -12.22 10.26 7.32
C ARG A 86 -12.95 9.19 6.51
N SER A 87 -14.06 8.65 7.03
CA SER A 87 -14.89 7.66 6.33
C SER A 87 -15.53 8.25 5.07
N TRP A 88 -15.99 9.49 5.14
CA TRP A 88 -16.57 10.20 4.01
C TRP A 88 -15.51 10.52 2.94
N THR A 89 -14.36 11.05 3.38
CA THR A 89 -13.21 11.30 2.51
C THR A 89 -12.74 10.03 1.79
N ALA A 90 -12.67 8.89 2.49
CA ALA A 90 -12.34 7.60 1.88
C ALA A 90 -13.37 7.16 0.83
N SER A 91 -14.67 7.31 1.12
CA SER A 91 -15.74 6.98 0.18
C SER A 91 -15.68 7.83 -1.10
N LEU A 92 -15.47 9.14 -0.96
CA LEU A 92 -15.27 10.05 -2.09
C LEU A 92 -14.06 9.65 -2.92
N ARG A 93 -12.92 9.36 -2.27
CA ARG A 93 -11.68 8.94 -2.94
C ARG A 93 -11.92 7.72 -3.80
N ARG A 94 -12.53 6.70 -3.21
CA ARG A 94 -12.87 5.45 -3.90
C ARG A 94 -13.69 5.72 -5.15
N ASN A 95 -14.76 6.50 -5.02
CA ASN A 95 -15.68 6.78 -6.12
C ASN A 95 -15.01 7.65 -7.20
N PHE A 96 -14.15 8.59 -6.80
CA PHE A 96 -13.42 9.47 -7.71
C PHE A 96 -12.46 8.68 -8.59
N PHE A 97 -11.60 7.88 -7.96
CA PHE A 97 -10.62 7.09 -8.71
C PHE A 97 -11.26 5.95 -9.50
N SER A 98 -12.37 5.37 -9.02
CA SER A 98 -13.13 4.38 -9.81
C SER A 98 -13.70 4.99 -11.11
N ARG A 99 -14.26 6.20 -11.04
CA ARG A 99 -14.73 6.92 -12.24
C ARG A 99 -13.58 7.35 -13.14
N LEU A 100 -12.51 7.87 -12.57
CA LEU A 100 -11.32 8.30 -13.31
C LEU A 100 -10.71 7.13 -14.10
N LEU A 101 -10.58 5.95 -13.49
CA LEU A 101 -10.15 4.72 -14.16
C LEU A 101 -11.12 4.29 -15.26
N ALA A 102 -12.43 4.40 -15.03
CA ALA A 102 -13.44 4.05 -16.04
C ALA A 102 -13.41 4.96 -17.27
N SER A 103 -13.12 6.26 -17.09
CA SER A 103 -12.97 7.23 -18.18
C SER A 103 -11.63 7.10 -18.94
N ASN A 104 -10.63 6.43 -18.36
CA ASN A 104 -9.29 6.28 -18.92
C ASN A 104 -8.95 4.83 -19.30
N ARG A 105 -9.95 4.01 -19.64
CA ARG A 105 -9.78 2.58 -19.98
C ARG A 105 -8.73 2.28 -21.06
N LYS A 106 -8.52 3.21 -21.98
CA LYS A 106 -7.50 3.10 -23.04
C LYS A 106 -6.07 2.94 -22.50
N LEU A 107 -5.80 3.37 -21.27
CA LEU A 107 -4.48 3.27 -20.63
C LEU A 107 -4.26 1.92 -19.95
N PHE A 108 -5.17 0.95 -20.09
CA PHE A 108 -5.06 -0.34 -19.41
C PHE A 108 -3.96 -1.25 -19.96
N GLU A 109 -3.34 -0.87 -21.07
CA GLU A 109 -2.14 -1.52 -21.60
C GLU A 109 -0.85 -0.90 -21.03
N GLU A 110 -0.94 0.31 -20.48
CA GLU A 110 0.19 0.99 -19.86
C GLU A 110 0.42 0.49 -18.42
N LEU A 111 1.69 0.49 -17.99
CA LEU A 111 2.06 0.15 -16.61
C LEU A 111 2.10 1.38 -15.71
N ARG A 112 2.51 2.52 -16.27
CA ARG A 112 2.69 3.78 -15.56
C ARG A 112 2.11 4.92 -16.38
N THR A 113 1.67 5.96 -15.68
CA THR A 113 1.25 7.23 -16.29
C THR A 113 2.44 7.99 -16.87
N ALA A 114 2.17 9.05 -17.64
CA ALA A 114 3.20 9.94 -18.17
C ALA A 114 4.07 10.57 -17.06
N ALA A 115 3.49 10.85 -15.88
CA ALA A 115 4.24 11.30 -14.71
C ALA A 115 4.90 10.16 -13.90
N GLY A 116 4.98 8.95 -14.46
CA GLY A 116 5.66 7.79 -13.89
C GLY A 116 4.94 7.12 -12.71
N ARG A 117 3.65 7.38 -12.49
CA ARG A 117 2.87 6.77 -11.39
C ARG A 117 2.44 5.38 -11.77
N SER A 118 2.49 4.45 -10.81
CA SER A 118 2.00 3.09 -11.06
C SER A 118 0.49 3.12 -11.29
N LEU A 119 0.01 2.41 -12.31
CA LEU A 119 -1.43 2.19 -12.47
C LEU A 119 -2.02 1.41 -11.29
N GLY A 120 -1.21 0.60 -10.59
CA GLY A 120 -1.61 -0.09 -9.37
C GLY A 120 -2.02 0.88 -8.24
N ASP A 121 -1.35 2.03 -8.13
CA ASP A 121 -1.64 3.04 -7.11
C ASP A 121 -3.06 3.61 -7.29
N PHE A 122 -3.48 3.84 -8.54
CA PHE A 122 -4.84 4.31 -8.84
C PHE A 122 -5.90 3.27 -8.46
N TYR A 123 -5.63 1.98 -8.70
CA TYR A 123 -6.55 0.91 -8.27
C TYR A 123 -6.58 0.78 -6.73
N LEU A 124 -5.49 1.02 -6.02
CA LEU A 124 -5.48 1.06 -4.55
C LEU A 124 -6.30 2.23 -4.01
N LEU A 125 -6.16 3.43 -4.61
CA LEU A 125 -6.96 4.60 -4.26
C LEU A 125 -8.45 4.39 -4.55
N ALA A 126 -8.77 3.57 -5.56
CA ALA A 126 -10.12 3.12 -5.88
C ALA A 126 -10.63 1.96 -5.02
N GLU A 127 -9.89 1.53 -3.99
CA GLU A 127 -10.20 0.37 -3.13
C GLU A 127 -10.42 -0.95 -3.91
N GLN A 128 -9.64 -1.17 -4.98
CA GLN A 128 -9.68 -2.38 -5.81
C GLN A 128 -8.37 -3.19 -5.67
N PRO A 129 -8.11 -3.81 -4.51
CA PRO A 129 -6.82 -4.47 -4.23
C PRO A 129 -6.51 -5.63 -5.19
N ARG A 130 -7.52 -6.35 -5.69
CA ARG A 130 -7.31 -7.42 -6.69
C ARG A 130 -6.75 -6.88 -8.01
N ASN A 131 -7.27 -5.75 -8.48
CA ASN A 131 -6.82 -5.12 -9.72
C ASN A 131 -5.46 -4.46 -9.52
N ALA A 132 -5.25 -3.77 -8.39
CA ALA A 132 -3.96 -3.18 -8.04
C ALA A 132 -2.84 -4.25 -8.00
N ARG A 133 -3.09 -5.38 -7.32
CA ARG A 133 -2.17 -6.51 -7.25
C ARG A 133 -1.70 -6.96 -8.63
N ARG A 134 -2.65 -7.19 -9.56
CA ARG A 134 -2.32 -7.58 -10.96
C ARG A 134 -1.44 -6.55 -11.67
N ARG A 135 -1.70 -5.25 -11.44
CA ARG A 135 -0.89 -4.18 -12.03
C ARG A 135 0.52 -4.14 -11.48
N TYR A 136 0.69 -4.27 -10.16
CA TYR A 136 2.01 -4.34 -9.55
C TYR A 136 2.80 -5.59 -9.98
N GLU A 137 2.14 -6.75 -10.09
CA GLU A 137 2.77 -7.97 -10.61
C GLU A 137 3.23 -7.81 -12.06
N ASN A 138 2.42 -7.16 -12.91
CA ASN A 138 2.81 -6.85 -14.28
C ASN A 138 3.97 -5.85 -14.34
N GLU A 139 3.95 -4.83 -13.47
CA GLU A 139 5.01 -3.82 -13.37
C GLU A 139 6.34 -4.44 -12.98
N ILE A 140 6.36 -5.30 -11.95
CA ILE A 140 7.57 -6.03 -11.53
C ILE A 140 8.11 -6.89 -12.67
N ARG A 141 7.23 -7.54 -13.45
CA ARG A 141 7.63 -8.40 -14.57
C ARG A 141 8.25 -7.64 -15.73
N GLN A 142 7.79 -6.42 -16.02
CA GLN A 142 8.18 -5.69 -17.23
C GLN A 142 9.22 -4.59 -16.98
N ILE A 143 9.11 -3.87 -15.86
CA ILE A 143 9.99 -2.73 -15.53
C ILE A 143 11.04 -3.16 -14.51
N GLY A 144 10.71 -4.13 -13.68
CA GLY A 144 11.58 -4.62 -12.62
C GLY A 144 11.08 -4.24 -11.23
N ASP A 145 11.81 -4.74 -10.24
CA ASP A 145 11.41 -4.72 -8.86
C ASP A 145 11.84 -3.44 -8.14
N GLY A 146 11.11 -3.05 -7.11
CA GLY A 146 11.44 -1.90 -6.28
C GLY A 146 10.72 -1.93 -4.95
N TRP A 147 11.31 -1.32 -3.93
CA TRP A 147 10.73 -1.39 -2.59
C TRP A 147 9.30 -0.85 -2.55
N LYS A 148 9.00 0.24 -3.28
CA LYS A 148 7.66 0.85 -3.33
C LYS A 148 6.62 -0.12 -3.88
N VAL A 149 6.90 -0.75 -5.01
CA VAL A 149 5.96 -1.68 -5.66
C VAL A 149 5.76 -2.93 -4.80
N ARG A 150 6.81 -3.45 -4.16
CA ARG A 150 6.70 -4.59 -3.21
C ARG A 150 5.91 -4.26 -1.96
N LEU A 151 6.10 -3.07 -1.40
CA LEU A 151 5.33 -2.61 -0.25
C LEU A 151 3.83 -2.56 -0.60
N GLN A 152 3.48 -1.95 -1.74
CA GLN A 152 2.08 -1.87 -2.16
C GLN A 152 1.50 -3.23 -2.55
N LEU A 153 2.31 -4.12 -3.13
CA LEU A 153 1.90 -5.51 -3.39
C LEU A 153 1.61 -6.24 -2.07
N GLY A 154 2.46 -6.06 -1.05
CA GLY A 154 2.22 -6.58 0.29
C GLY A 154 0.93 -6.05 0.92
N ASN A 155 0.67 -4.75 0.81
CA ASN A 155 -0.59 -4.15 1.27
C ASN A 155 -1.82 -4.71 0.51
N CYS A 156 -1.70 -4.95 -0.80
CA CYS A 156 -2.74 -5.64 -1.56
C CYS A 156 -3.00 -7.04 -1.00
N ASP A 157 -1.94 -7.84 -0.79
CA ASP A 157 -2.07 -9.21 -0.28
C ASP A 157 -2.65 -9.24 1.14
N PHE A 158 -2.27 -8.29 2.01
CA PHE A 158 -2.86 -8.16 3.35
C PHE A 158 -4.37 -7.87 3.28
N ARG A 159 -4.79 -6.88 2.48
CA ARG A 159 -6.21 -6.54 2.29
C ARG A 159 -7.04 -7.70 1.71
N LEU A 160 -6.39 -8.60 0.98
CA LEU A 160 -7.01 -9.81 0.41
C LEU A 160 -7.00 -11.00 1.38
N GLY A 161 -6.42 -10.86 2.57
CA GLY A 161 -6.34 -11.91 3.59
C GLY A 161 -5.16 -12.87 3.41
N HIS A 162 -4.20 -12.55 2.54
CA HIS A 162 -3.02 -13.38 2.26
C HIS A 162 -1.82 -13.00 3.13
N GLY A 163 -1.96 -13.11 4.46
CA GLY A 163 -0.95 -12.65 5.44
C GLY A 163 0.49 -13.10 5.16
N PRO A 164 0.77 -14.41 5.00
CA PRO A 164 2.14 -14.88 4.74
C PRO A 164 2.75 -14.32 3.44
N VAL A 165 1.94 -14.12 2.40
CA VAL A 165 2.38 -13.53 1.14
C VAL A 165 2.66 -12.04 1.31
N ALA A 166 1.83 -11.34 2.09
CA ALA A 166 2.06 -9.94 2.45
C ALA A 166 3.39 -9.76 3.17
N HIS A 167 3.68 -10.60 4.18
CA HIS A 167 4.93 -10.57 4.95
C HIS A 167 6.15 -10.83 4.06
N SER A 168 6.04 -11.77 3.14
CA SER A 168 7.08 -12.01 2.12
C SER A 168 7.34 -10.74 1.28
N ASN A 169 6.27 -10.07 0.81
CA ASN A 169 6.41 -8.83 0.05
C ASN A 169 6.96 -7.67 0.88
N TYR A 170 6.64 -7.56 2.17
CA TYR A 170 7.25 -6.58 3.07
C TYR A 170 8.74 -6.85 3.28
N HIS A 171 9.12 -8.11 3.46
CA HIS A 171 10.53 -8.50 3.52
C HIS A 171 11.27 -8.19 2.21
N TRP A 172 10.69 -8.50 1.05
CA TRP A 172 11.24 -8.11 -0.24
C TRP A 172 11.38 -6.60 -0.39
N SER A 173 10.42 -5.81 0.10
CA SER A 173 10.51 -4.36 0.13
C SER A 173 11.70 -3.87 0.95
N PHE A 174 11.93 -4.45 2.13
CA PHE A 174 13.09 -4.18 2.98
C PHE A 174 14.42 -4.48 2.28
N LEU A 175 14.54 -5.65 1.64
CA LEU A 175 15.73 -6.03 0.85
C LEU A 175 15.99 -5.06 -0.32
N LEU A 176 14.94 -4.50 -0.90
CA LEU A 176 15.03 -3.52 -1.99
C LEU A 176 15.21 -2.08 -1.51
N GLY A 177 15.35 -1.87 -0.20
CA GLY A 177 15.67 -0.57 0.36
C GLY A 177 14.51 0.26 0.86
N LEU A 178 13.47 -0.38 1.39
CA LEU A 178 12.44 0.31 2.17
C LEU A 178 13.08 1.12 3.33
N PRO A 179 12.94 2.45 3.34
CA PRO A 179 13.43 3.28 4.45
C PRO A 179 12.63 3.07 5.73
N GLU A 180 13.27 3.21 6.89
CA GLU A 180 12.66 3.01 8.21
C GLU A 180 11.48 3.97 8.47
N ASP A 181 11.61 5.25 8.09
CA ASP A 181 10.55 6.25 8.19
C ASP A 181 9.29 5.89 7.36
N ARG A 182 9.43 4.95 6.42
CA ARG A 182 8.36 4.45 5.56
C ARG A 182 7.74 3.14 6.03
N TRP A 183 8.20 2.55 7.12
CA TRP A 183 7.57 1.35 7.69
C TRP A 183 6.14 1.59 8.13
N ALA A 184 5.80 2.83 8.50
CA ALA A 184 4.43 3.23 8.83
C ALA A 184 3.43 3.09 7.65
N LEU A 185 3.91 2.85 6.43
CA LEU A 185 3.09 2.56 5.26
C LEU A 185 2.69 1.08 5.14
N ILE A 186 3.22 0.20 5.99
CA ILE A 186 2.77 -1.19 6.10
C ILE A 186 1.39 -1.21 6.75
N GLU A 187 0.42 -1.80 6.05
CA GLU A 187 -0.98 -1.81 6.51
C GLU A 187 -1.31 -2.93 7.49
N ASP A 188 -0.49 -3.98 7.58
CA ASP A 188 -0.66 -5.03 8.58
C ASP A 188 -0.24 -4.51 9.97
N PRO A 189 -1.19 -4.21 10.88
CA PRO A 189 -0.86 -3.60 12.17
C PRO A 189 -0.14 -4.58 13.10
N ARG A 190 -0.34 -5.89 12.93
CA ARG A 190 0.31 -6.91 13.76
C ARG A 190 1.77 -7.05 13.35
N PHE A 191 2.03 -7.11 12.04
CA PHE A 191 3.40 -7.12 11.52
C PHE A 191 4.14 -5.84 11.89
N LEU A 192 3.50 -4.68 11.76
CA LEU A 192 4.10 -3.40 12.14
C LEU A 192 4.39 -3.31 13.65
N ALA A 193 3.51 -3.83 14.50
CA ALA A 193 3.75 -3.90 15.94
C ALA A 193 4.97 -4.78 16.28
N ARG A 194 5.15 -5.89 15.57
CA ARG A 194 6.32 -6.77 15.70
C ARG A 194 7.62 -6.09 15.30
N LEU A 195 7.63 -5.33 14.20
CA LEU A 195 8.80 -4.54 13.83
C LEU A 195 9.16 -3.50 14.89
N ARG A 196 8.16 -2.90 15.54
CA ARG A 196 8.35 -1.89 16.59
C ARG A 196 8.77 -2.46 17.94
N SER A 197 8.59 -3.77 18.16
CA SER A 197 9.02 -4.44 19.39
C SER A 197 10.46 -4.94 19.34
N ALA A 198 11.17 -4.73 18.23
CA ALA A 198 12.57 -5.09 18.11
C ALA A 198 13.43 -4.27 19.08
N ASP A 199 14.51 -4.88 19.58
CA ASP A 199 15.42 -4.22 20.52
C ASP A 199 16.07 -2.99 19.87
N GLU A 200 16.45 -3.15 18.59
CA GLU A 200 17.02 -2.10 17.75
C GLU A 200 16.23 -2.01 16.44
N ALA A 201 15.70 -0.83 16.14
CA ALA A 201 14.79 -0.63 15.01
C ALA A 201 15.41 -1.11 13.69
N GLU A 202 16.69 -0.81 13.42
CA GLU A 202 17.36 -1.23 12.19
C GLU A 202 17.47 -2.76 12.03
N TRP A 203 17.43 -3.52 13.12
CA TRP A 203 17.55 -4.98 13.17
C TRP A 203 16.20 -5.71 13.25
N ALA A 204 15.08 -4.98 13.21
CA ALA A 204 13.75 -5.56 13.32
C ALA A 204 13.46 -6.66 12.28
N PHE A 205 13.77 -6.44 11.01
CA PHE A 205 13.61 -7.47 9.97
C PHE A 205 14.52 -8.69 10.21
N PRO A 206 15.84 -8.51 10.44
CA PRO A 206 16.73 -9.59 10.87
C PRO A 206 16.26 -10.41 12.07
N GLU A 207 15.71 -9.76 13.10
CA GLU A 207 15.16 -10.41 14.28
C GLU A 207 14.00 -11.35 13.91
N LEU A 208 13.04 -10.86 13.11
CA LEU A 208 11.94 -11.69 12.62
C LEU A 208 12.41 -12.83 11.72
N CYS A 209 13.44 -12.63 10.90
CA CYS A 209 14.07 -13.69 10.10
C CYS A 209 14.72 -14.77 10.99
N ALA A 210 15.51 -14.37 11.99
CA ALA A 210 16.21 -15.27 12.90
C ALA A 210 15.22 -16.08 13.76
N ALA A 211 14.12 -15.45 14.19
CA ALA A 211 13.04 -16.10 14.90
C ALA A 211 12.18 -17.03 14.02
N GLY A 212 12.30 -16.94 12.70
CA GLY A 212 11.48 -17.71 11.76
C GLY A 212 10.04 -17.20 11.62
N GLU A 213 9.77 -15.97 12.08
CA GLU A 213 8.47 -15.30 11.93
C GLU A 213 8.25 -14.80 10.49
N LEU A 214 9.34 -14.54 9.75
CA LEU A 214 9.29 -14.26 8.32
C LEU A 214 9.51 -15.54 7.50
N PRO A 215 8.67 -15.81 6.47
CA PRO A 215 8.90 -16.94 5.59
C PRO A 215 10.19 -16.70 4.79
N PRO A 216 11.10 -17.70 4.70
CA PRO A 216 12.27 -17.58 3.85
C PRO A 216 11.83 -17.47 2.39
N ALA A 217 12.51 -16.61 1.62
CA ALA A 217 12.35 -16.61 0.18
C ALA A 217 12.81 -17.97 -0.35
N ARG A 218 11.87 -18.83 -0.76
CA ARG A 218 12.15 -20.14 -1.36
C ARG A 218 12.14 -20.00 -2.87
N PHE A 219 13.21 -20.43 -3.51
CA PHE A 219 13.33 -20.42 -4.96
C PHE A 219 12.90 -21.77 -5.54
N SER A 220 12.22 -21.74 -6.69
CA SER A 220 11.69 -22.95 -7.33
C SER A 220 12.75 -23.64 -8.19
N SER A 221 13.83 -22.95 -8.54
CA SER A 221 14.91 -23.47 -9.35
C SER A 221 16.26 -22.82 -9.02
N ARG A 222 17.35 -23.50 -9.42
CA ARG A 222 18.72 -22.96 -9.35
C ARG A 222 18.85 -21.64 -10.11
N GLY A 223 18.19 -21.52 -11.27
CA GLY A 223 18.21 -20.30 -12.08
C GLY A 223 17.59 -19.09 -11.38
N GLU A 224 16.48 -19.28 -10.65
CA GLU A 224 15.88 -18.21 -9.84
C GLU A 224 16.81 -17.78 -8.70
N PHE A 225 17.46 -18.73 -8.03
CA PHE A 225 18.41 -18.46 -6.95
C PHE A 225 19.66 -17.72 -7.44
N ASP A 226 20.24 -18.13 -8.57
CA ASP A 226 21.39 -17.44 -9.17
C ASP A 226 20.97 -16.05 -9.68
N GLY A 227 19.74 -15.89 -10.16
CA GLY A 227 19.15 -14.60 -10.49
C GLY A 227 19.04 -13.67 -9.27
N PHE A 228 18.63 -14.20 -8.11
CA PHE A 228 18.65 -13.47 -6.84
C PHE A 228 20.06 -13.02 -6.46
N LYS A 229 21.05 -13.93 -6.47
CA LYS A 229 22.44 -13.58 -6.14
C LYS A 229 22.99 -12.49 -7.07
N ARG A 230 22.70 -12.58 -8.37
CA ARG A 230 23.11 -11.55 -9.34
C ARG A 230 22.45 -10.20 -9.05
N LYS A 231 21.15 -10.19 -8.75
CA LYS A 231 20.37 -8.97 -8.45
C LYS A 231 20.89 -8.25 -7.20
N PHE A 232 21.29 -8.99 -6.17
CA PHE A 232 21.77 -8.42 -4.90
C PHE A 232 23.29 -8.45 -4.73
N GLY A 233 24.06 -8.78 -5.77
CA GLY A 233 25.51 -9.00 -5.67
C GLY A 233 26.24 -7.86 -4.96
N ALA A 234 26.02 -6.63 -5.40
CA ALA A 234 26.59 -5.44 -4.75
C ALA A 234 26.04 -5.22 -3.32
N ALA A 235 24.76 -5.54 -3.09
CA ALA A 235 24.10 -5.34 -1.81
C ALA A 235 24.67 -6.23 -0.68
N PHE A 236 25.29 -7.37 -1.01
CA PHE A 236 26.01 -8.18 -0.01
C PHE A 236 27.21 -7.45 0.61
N ILE A 237 27.73 -6.41 -0.05
CA ILE A 237 28.90 -5.65 0.41
C ILE A 237 28.47 -4.24 0.84
N GLU A 238 27.71 -3.56 -0.01
CA GLU A 238 27.45 -2.11 0.06
C GLU A 238 26.24 -1.72 0.92
N SER A 239 25.33 -2.66 1.21
CA SER A 239 24.12 -2.34 1.98
C SER A 239 24.38 -2.25 3.50
N PRO A 240 23.47 -1.59 4.26
CA PRO A 240 23.49 -1.64 5.71
C PRO A 240 23.58 -3.07 6.25
N SER A 241 24.24 -3.24 7.39
CA SER A 241 24.49 -4.55 8.01
C SER A 241 23.22 -5.37 8.23
N SER A 242 22.12 -4.74 8.63
CA SER A 242 20.82 -5.41 8.80
C SER A 242 20.29 -6.03 7.51
N ARG A 243 20.38 -5.31 6.37
CA ARG A 243 19.98 -5.86 5.07
C ARG A 243 20.91 -7.00 4.63
N ARG A 244 22.22 -6.84 4.80
CA ARG A 244 23.20 -7.89 4.49
C ARG A 244 22.90 -9.16 5.27
N PHE A 245 22.50 -9.04 6.54
CA PHE A 245 22.09 -10.17 7.36
C PHE A 245 20.92 -10.92 6.72
N CYS A 246 19.84 -10.24 6.34
CA CYS A 246 18.71 -10.89 5.68
C CYS A 246 19.09 -11.55 4.34
N LEU A 247 20.02 -10.96 3.57
CA LEU A 247 20.51 -11.55 2.32
C LEU A 247 21.29 -12.85 2.55
N TYR A 248 22.22 -12.88 3.51
CA TYR A 248 22.95 -14.09 3.88
C TYR A 248 22.04 -15.14 4.53
N TRP A 249 21.01 -14.70 5.26
CA TRP A 249 19.98 -15.58 5.81
C TRP A 249 19.21 -16.28 4.68
N ILE A 250 18.79 -15.56 3.63
CA ILE A 250 18.16 -16.17 2.46
C ILE A 250 19.07 -17.22 1.80
N VAL A 251 20.38 -16.93 1.66
CA VAL A 251 21.34 -17.91 1.12
C VAL A 251 21.38 -19.17 2.00
N SER A 252 21.48 -19.00 3.33
CA SER A 252 21.51 -20.11 4.29
C SER A 252 20.22 -20.96 4.28
N GLU A 253 19.05 -20.35 4.08
CA GLU A 253 17.76 -21.06 4.02
C GLU A 253 17.54 -21.81 2.69
N ASN A 254 18.34 -21.54 1.64
CA ASN A 254 18.23 -22.17 0.32
C ASN A 254 19.32 -23.22 0.06
N LYS A 255 19.54 -24.09 1.06
CA LYS A 255 20.50 -25.21 1.03
C LYS A 255 20.51 -26.02 -0.29
N PRO A 256 19.36 -26.39 -0.90
CA PRO A 256 19.36 -27.21 -2.13
C PRO A 256 20.11 -26.58 -3.31
N PHE A 257 20.33 -25.27 -3.29
CA PHE A 257 21.00 -24.54 -4.37
C PHE A 257 22.39 -24.03 -3.99
N CYS A 258 22.90 -24.37 -2.81
CA CYS A 258 24.20 -23.91 -2.32
C CYS A 258 25.17 -25.08 -2.16
N SER A 259 26.44 -24.85 -2.50
CA SER A 259 27.53 -25.72 -2.06
C SER A 259 27.77 -25.59 -0.55
N ASP A 260 28.41 -26.60 0.06
CA ASP A 260 28.76 -26.54 1.48
C ASP A 260 29.65 -25.34 1.81
N GLY A 261 30.57 -24.98 0.91
CA GLY A 261 31.41 -23.78 1.04
C GLY A 261 30.60 -22.49 1.07
N GLU A 262 29.62 -22.34 0.17
CA GLU A 262 28.71 -21.18 0.15
C GLU A 262 27.87 -21.07 1.44
N LEU A 263 27.38 -22.20 1.97
CA LEU A 263 26.60 -22.21 3.21
C LEU A 263 27.46 -21.84 4.43
N ILE A 264 28.69 -22.37 4.49
CA ILE A 264 29.63 -22.04 5.56
C ILE A 264 29.97 -20.55 5.51
N ASP A 265 30.26 -20.00 4.33
CA ASP A 265 30.54 -18.57 4.18
C ASP A 265 29.34 -17.72 4.61
N ALA A 266 28.14 -17.99 4.07
CA ALA A 266 26.94 -17.24 4.44
C ALA A 266 26.70 -17.22 5.95
N ARG A 267 26.86 -18.35 6.64
CA ARG A 267 26.70 -18.44 8.11
C ARG A 267 27.82 -17.74 8.87
N LYS A 268 29.06 -17.78 8.38
CA LYS A 268 30.16 -16.96 8.93
C LYS A 268 29.86 -15.47 8.82
N GLN A 269 29.33 -15.02 7.68
CA GLN A 269 28.94 -13.62 7.48
C GLN A 269 27.80 -13.22 8.42
N LEU A 270 26.77 -14.06 8.59
CA LEU A 270 25.71 -13.83 9.59
C LEU A 270 26.28 -13.65 11.00
N LYS A 271 27.20 -14.52 11.41
CA LYS A 271 27.86 -14.44 12.71
C LYS A 271 28.68 -13.15 12.86
N ALA A 272 29.39 -12.74 11.81
CA ALA A 272 30.19 -11.52 11.81
C ALA A 272 29.32 -10.25 11.88
N LEU A 273 28.18 -10.23 11.20
CA LEU A 273 27.26 -9.11 11.17
C LEU A 273 26.50 -8.96 12.50
N HIS A 274 25.98 -10.05 13.06
CA HIS A 274 25.25 -10.01 14.33
C HIS A 274 25.32 -11.35 15.08
N PRO A 275 26.27 -11.52 16.01
CA PRO A 275 26.50 -12.80 16.71
C PRO A 275 25.27 -13.34 17.45
N ARG A 276 24.53 -12.47 18.16
CA ARG A 276 23.32 -12.86 18.93
C ARG A 276 22.22 -13.44 18.03
N LEU A 277 21.83 -12.71 16.98
CA LEU A 277 20.81 -13.17 16.03
C LEU A 277 21.26 -14.42 15.27
N HIS A 278 22.55 -14.53 14.94
CA HIS A 278 23.09 -15.75 14.36
C HIS A 278 22.92 -16.96 15.31
N VAL A 279 23.23 -16.83 16.61
CA VAL A 279 23.02 -17.91 17.59
C VAL A 279 21.56 -18.31 17.65
N GLN A 280 20.64 -17.35 17.74
CA GLN A 280 19.20 -17.60 17.74
C GLN A 280 18.76 -18.34 16.47
N TYR A 281 19.21 -17.88 15.31
CA TYR A 281 18.93 -18.51 14.03
C TYR A 281 19.44 -19.96 13.96
N MET A 282 20.68 -20.22 14.40
CA MET A 282 21.26 -21.56 14.39
C MET A 282 20.56 -22.50 15.36
N GLN A 283 20.13 -22.01 16.53
CA GLN A 283 19.31 -22.78 17.48
C GLN A 283 17.97 -23.17 16.85
N ARG A 284 17.29 -22.22 16.19
CA ARG A 284 16.04 -22.50 15.45
C ARG A 284 16.25 -23.54 14.35
N LEU A 285 17.29 -23.38 13.53
CA LEU A 285 17.61 -24.32 12.46
C LEU A 285 17.76 -25.76 12.98
N ALA A 286 18.44 -25.92 14.12
CA ALA A 286 18.64 -27.24 14.75
C ALA A 286 17.34 -27.88 15.27
N GLN A 287 16.30 -27.09 15.55
CA GLN A 287 15.00 -27.59 16.02
C GLN A 287 14.05 -28.00 14.86
N VAL A 288 14.30 -27.48 13.66
CA VAL A 288 13.43 -27.68 12.47
C VAL A 288 14.05 -28.67 11.46
N SER A 289 15.34 -29.00 11.62
CA SER A 289 16.08 -29.98 10.80
C SER A 289 15.90 -31.40 11.32
#